data_AF-A0A846MY38-F1
#
_entry.id   AF-A0A846MY38-F1
#
_cell.length_a   1.000
_cell.length_b   1.000
_cell.length_c   1.000
_cell.angle_alpha   90.00
_cell.angle_beta   90.00
_cell.angle_gamma   90.00
#
_symmetry.space_group_name_H-M   'P 1'
#
loop_
_entity.id
_entity.type
_entity.pdbx_description
1 polymer ?
#
loop_
_entity_poly.entity_id
_entity_poly.type
_entity_poly.pdbx_seq_one_letter_code
_entity_poly.pdbx_strand_id
1 'polypeptide(L)'
;MMIRRSLILAAALIGLAVTVSAPAAAGVRVVVPTHDIARGTVLTDSDLTYTTVATTVMGGVATSSSEVVGLETRRTLRAGETLRVQDVRRPVLVARGSMVTMSFEAPGIALTATGRAITEGGLGDTVTIQNQASFRQISGVVVGPGQVRAESTSARFASATP
;
A
#
# COMPACT_ATOMS: atom_id res chain seq x y z
N MET A 1 -84.59 -45.27 -11.47
CA MET A 1 -83.22 -45.42 -10.92
C MET A 1 -82.58 -44.03 -10.85
N MET A 2 -82.26 -43.42 -9.70
CA MET A 2 -81.30 -43.86 -8.66
C MET A 2 -79.88 -44.01 -9.29
N ILE A 3 -78.91 -43.10 -9.11
CA ILE A 3 -77.96 -42.92 -7.97
C ILE A 3 -76.92 -41.83 -8.41
N ARG A 4 -76.28 -40.93 -7.62
CA ARG A 4 -76.32 -40.47 -6.20
C ARG A 4 -75.74 -39.03 -6.08
N ARG A 5 -76.28 -38.23 -5.14
CA ARG A 5 -75.65 -37.36 -4.09
C ARG A 5 -74.28 -36.65 -4.28
N SER A 6 -74.16 -35.49 -3.59
CA SER A 6 -72.94 -34.73 -3.19
C SER A 6 -72.07 -34.15 -4.33
N LEU A 7 -71.67 -32.88 -4.40
CA LEU A 7 -71.49 -31.76 -3.43
C LEU A 7 -70.32 -31.96 -2.44
N ILE A 8 -69.18 -31.36 -2.78
CA ILE A 8 -68.02 -30.90 -1.98
C ILE A 8 -67.02 -30.29 -3.00
N LEU A 9 -66.08 -29.39 -2.70
CA LEU A 9 -66.01 -28.17 -1.85
C LEU A 9 -64.60 -27.59 -2.13
N ALA A 10 -64.43 -26.26 -2.09
CA ALA A 10 -63.15 -25.54 -1.91
C ALA A 10 -61.98 -25.80 -2.88
N ALA A 11 -61.43 -24.71 -3.43
CA ALA A 11 -60.11 -24.73 -4.07
C ALA A 11 -58.99 -24.76 -3.02
N ALA A 12 -57.92 -25.51 -3.29
CA ALA A 12 -56.68 -25.49 -2.52
C ALA A 12 -55.48 -25.40 -3.46
N LEU A 13 -55.23 -24.22 -4.02
CA LEU A 13 -54.11 -23.96 -4.91
C LEU A 13 -52.85 -23.75 -4.07
N ILE A 14 -52.25 -24.86 -3.63
CA ILE A 14 -51.05 -24.87 -2.77
C ILE A 14 -49.84 -24.47 -3.61
N GLY A 15 -49.61 -23.16 -3.73
CA GLY A 15 -48.36 -22.62 -4.22
C GLY A 15 -47.24 -22.96 -3.23
N LEU A 16 -46.40 -23.93 -3.58
CA LEU A 16 -45.23 -24.30 -2.77
C LEU A 16 -44.21 -23.15 -2.81
N ALA A 17 -44.28 -22.26 -1.83
CA ALA A 17 -43.32 -21.18 -1.65
C ALA A 17 -41.95 -21.76 -1.26
N VAL A 18 -41.12 -22.06 -2.26
CA VAL A 18 -39.73 -22.48 -2.05
C VAL A 18 -38.95 -21.29 -1.52
N THR A 19 -38.88 -21.18 -0.19
CA THR A 19 -38.02 -20.20 0.49
C THR A 19 -36.56 -20.62 0.30
N VAL A 20 -35.97 -20.18 -0.82
CA VAL A 20 -34.53 -20.30 -1.07
C VAL A 20 -33.81 -19.45 -0.03
N SER A 21 -33.45 -20.07 1.09
CA SER A 21 -32.57 -19.51 2.09
C SER A 21 -31.17 -19.43 1.48
N ALA A 22 -30.92 -18.35 0.73
CA ALA A 22 -29.59 -18.02 0.29
C ALA A 22 -28.73 -17.84 1.55
N PRO A 23 -27.63 -18.60 1.72
CA PRO A 23 -26.75 -18.38 2.86
C PRO A 23 -26.25 -16.94 2.77
N ALA A 24 -26.43 -16.18 3.85
CA ALA A 24 -25.91 -14.83 3.96
C ALA A 24 -24.39 -14.90 3.91
N ALA A 25 -23.82 -14.79 2.71
CA ALA A 25 -22.39 -14.87 2.48
C ALA A 25 -21.74 -13.79 3.34
N ALA A 26 -20.88 -14.21 4.28
CA ALA A 26 -20.19 -13.35 5.23
C ALA A 26 -19.16 -12.49 4.49
N GLY A 27 -19.69 -11.45 3.83
CA GLY A 27 -18.96 -10.59 2.91
C GLY A 27 -17.92 -9.79 3.66
N VAL A 28 -16.66 -9.98 3.29
CA VAL A 28 -15.55 -9.28 3.93
C VAL A 28 -15.36 -7.95 3.20
N ARG A 29 -15.27 -6.87 3.97
CA ARG A 29 -14.85 -5.57 3.46
C ARG A 29 -13.37 -5.64 3.09
N VAL A 30 -13.08 -5.40 1.82
CA VAL A 30 -11.72 -5.42 1.28
C VAL A 30 -11.43 -4.12 0.55
N VAL A 31 -10.17 -3.72 0.55
CA VAL A 31 -9.73 -2.52 -0.17
C VAL A 31 -9.61 -2.82 -1.66
N VAL A 32 -10.11 -1.92 -2.50
CA VAL A 32 -9.98 -1.96 -3.96
C VAL A 32 -9.66 -0.58 -4.53
N PRO A 33 -8.95 -0.48 -5.67
CA PRO A 33 -8.70 0.80 -6.33
C PRO A 33 -9.98 1.47 -6.83
N THR A 34 -10.07 2.79 -6.71
CA THR A 34 -11.15 3.61 -7.31
C THR A 34 -10.98 3.78 -8.82
N HIS A 35 -9.75 3.74 -9.32
CA HIS A 35 -9.39 3.82 -10.74
C HIS A 35 -8.23 2.86 -11.06
N ASP A 36 -7.78 2.83 -12.31
CA ASP A 36 -6.57 2.10 -12.70
C ASP A 36 -5.32 2.80 -12.16
N ILE A 37 -4.49 2.09 -11.40
CA ILE A 37 -3.29 2.62 -10.74
C ILE A 37 -2.05 2.01 -11.41
N ALA A 38 -1.18 2.86 -11.95
CA ALA A 38 0.06 2.42 -12.60
C ALA A 38 1.06 1.81 -11.61
N ARG A 39 1.88 0.88 -12.09
CA ARG A 39 3.03 0.34 -11.35
C ARG A 39 4.00 1.47 -10.95
N GLY A 40 4.41 1.49 -9.68
CA GLY A 40 5.32 2.50 -9.13
C GLY A 40 4.63 3.72 -8.53
N THR A 41 3.30 3.78 -8.56
CA THR A 41 2.50 4.82 -7.88
C THR A 41 2.40 4.51 -6.39
N VAL A 42 2.54 5.53 -5.54
CA VAL A 42 2.29 5.45 -4.10
C VAL A 42 0.79 5.62 -3.85
N LEU A 43 0.17 4.70 -3.12
CA LEU A 43 -1.26 4.70 -2.82
C LEU A 43 -1.61 5.78 -1.78
N THR A 44 -2.62 6.57 -2.08
CA THR A 44 -3.27 7.53 -1.17
C THR A 44 -4.67 7.05 -0.81
N ASP A 45 -5.27 7.58 0.27
CA ASP A 45 -6.60 7.14 0.72
C ASP A 45 -7.72 7.46 -0.30
N SER A 46 -7.53 8.47 -1.17
CA SER A 46 -8.42 8.80 -2.29
C SER A 46 -8.39 7.79 -3.46
N ASP A 47 -7.31 7.03 -3.60
CA ASP A 47 -7.16 6.04 -4.68
C ASP A 47 -7.86 4.71 -4.31
N LEU A 48 -8.41 4.63 -3.10
CA LEU A 48 -8.89 3.41 -2.46
C LEU A 48 -10.36 3.54 -2.05
N THR A 49 -11.08 2.43 -2.14
CA THR A 49 -12.45 2.31 -1.61
C THR A 49 -12.66 0.90 -1.06
N TYR A 50 -13.78 0.71 -0.35
CA TYR A 50 -14.14 -0.55 0.27
C TYR A 50 -15.24 -1.22 -0.55
N THR A 51 -15.01 -2.46 -0.98
CA THR A 51 -16.07 -3.33 -1.54
C THR A 51 -16.23 -4.58 -0.69
N THR A 52 -17.36 -5.27 -0.86
CA THR A 52 -17.72 -6.47 -0.09
C THR A 52 -17.57 -7.69 -0.99
N VAL A 53 -16.56 -8.54 -0.71
CA VAL A 53 -16.31 -9.78 -1.48
C VAL A 53 -16.64 -11.03 -0.67
N ALA A 54 -16.89 -12.14 -1.38
CA ALA A 54 -17.08 -13.44 -0.74
C ALA A 54 -15.82 -13.87 0.04
N THR A 55 -16.02 -14.51 1.19
CA THR A 55 -14.96 -14.91 2.14
C THR A 55 -13.87 -15.77 1.50
N THR A 56 -14.19 -16.52 0.45
CA THR A 56 -13.27 -17.33 -0.36
C THR A 56 -12.07 -16.55 -0.94
N VAL A 57 -12.16 -15.23 -1.05
CA VAL A 57 -11.12 -14.37 -1.66
C VAL A 57 -10.04 -13.92 -0.65
N MET A 58 -10.19 -14.20 0.66
CA MET A 58 -9.36 -13.71 1.77
C MET A 58 -7.82 -13.92 1.71
N GLY A 59 -7.28 -14.63 0.71
CA GLY A 59 -5.87 -14.99 0.61
C GLY A 59 -4.90 -13.81 0.42
N GLY A 60 -4.48 -13.18 1.52
CA GLY A 60 -3.51 -12.08 1.54
C GLY A 60 -4.05 -10.75 1.02
N VAL A 61 -5.37 -10.54 1.13
CA VAL A 61 -6.08 -9.32 0.72
C VAL A 61 -6.04 -8.26 1.82
N ALA A 62 -5.84 -7.00 1.44
CA ALA A 62 -5.87 -5.87 2.37
C ALA A 62 -7.29 -5.56 2.84
N THR A 63 -7.49 -5.47 4.16
CA THR A 63 -8.81 -5.26 4.80
C THR A 63 -9.04 -3.82 5.26
N SER A 64 -7.99 -3.08 5.56
CA SER A 64 -7.98 -1.66 5.93
C SER A 64 -7.08 -0.86 4.97
N SER A 65 -7.47 0.37 4.61
CA SER A 65 -6.61 1.27 3.82
C SER A 65 -5.29 1.56 4.54
N SER A 66 -5.25 1.50 5.87
CA SER A 66 -4.02 1.63 6.67
C SER A 66 -2.96 0.53 6.42
N GLU A 67 -3.32 -0.58 5.77
CA GLU A 67 -2.35 -1.63 5.38
C GLU A 67 -1.60 -1.29 4.08
N VAL A 68 -2.11 -0.33 3.30
CA VAL A 68 -1.71 -0.09 1.91
C VAL A 68 -1.43 1.38 1.56
N VAL A 69 -2.02 2.34 2.27
CA VAL A 69 -1.74 3.78 2.11
C VAL A 69 -0.26 4.06 2.43
N GLY A 70 0.37 4.88 1.58
CA GLY A 70 1.81 5.18 1.66
C GLY A 70 2.71 4.08 1.09
N LEU A 71 2.16 2.96 0.60
CA LEU A 71 2.91 1.92 -0.10
C LEU A 71 2.84 2.08 -1.62
N GLU A 72 3.88 1.61 -2.31
CA GLU A 72 4.08 1.68 -3.75
C GLU A 72 3.59 0.41 -4.45
N THR A 73 2.87 0.55 -5.56
CA THR A 73 2.32 -0.56 -6.35
C THR A 73 3.42 -1.33 -7.12
N ARG A 74 3.52 -2.64 -6.90
CA ARG A 74 4.51 -3.51 -7.57
C ARG A 74 4.12 -3.88 -9.00
N ARG A 75 2.82 -3.83 -9.31
CA ARG A 75 2.19 -4.06 -10.62
C ARG A 75 1.09 -3.02 -10.84
N THR A 76 0.65 -2.86 -12.08
CA THR A 76 -0.56 -2.07 -12.38
C THR A 76 -1.77 -2.77 -11.76
N LEU A 77 -2.60 -2.01 -11.05
CA LEU A 77 -3.87 -2.45 -10.46
C LEU A 77 -5.03 -1.91 -11.31
N ARG A 78 -6.12 -2.66 -11.43
CA ARG A 78 -7.34 -2.17 -12.09
C ARG A 78 -8.38 -1.65 -11.11
N ALA A 79 -9.23 -0.73 -11.58
CA ALA A 79 -10.40 -0.26 -10.83
C ALA A 79 -11.26 -1.44 -10.35
N GLY A 80 -11.56 -1.49 -9.05
CA GLY A 80 -12.33 -2.58 -8.43
C GLY A 80 -11.58 -3.92 -8.27
N GLU A 81 -10.31 -4.03 -8.65
CA GLU A 81 -9.50 -5.24 -8.42
C GLU A 81 -9.21 -5.45 -6.93
N THR A 82 -9.30 -6.68 -6.44
CA THR A 82 -9.01 -7.01 -5.04
C THR A 82 -7.53 -6.81 -4.70
N LEU A 83 -7.22 -5.76 -3.92
CA LEU A 83 -5.86 -5.38 -3.57
C LEU A 83 -5.25 -6.36 -2.55
N ARG A 84 -4.10 -6.96 -2.88
CA ARG A 84 -3.36 -7.85 -1.97
C ARG A 84 -2.16 -7.15 -1.37
N VAL A 85 -1.84 -7.49 -0.12
CA VAL A 85 -0.65 -6.95 0.59
C VAL A 85 0.65 -7.29 -0.16
N GLN A 86 0.67 -8.40 -0.90
CA GLN A 86 1.80 -8.78 -1.77
C GLN A 86 1.96 -7.93 -3.04
N ASP A 87 0.93 -7.17 -3.44
CA ASP A 87 0.95 -6.32 -4.65
C ASP A 87 1.56 -4.93 -4.38
N VAL A 88 1.86 -4.61 -3.12
CA VAL A 88 2.45 -3.34 -2.68
C VAL A 88 3.82 -3.55 -2.01
N ARG A 89 4.62 -2.47 -1.90
CA ARG A 89 5.92 -2.45 -1.21
C ARG A 89 6.17 -1.10 -0.54
N ARG A 90 7.14 -1.00 0.37
CA ARG A 90 7.61 0.33 0.84
C ARG A 90 8.15 1.13 -0.37
N PRO A 91 7.81 2.41 -0.52
CA PRO A 91 8.18 3.21 -1.68
C PRO A 91 9.68 3.49 -1.71
N VAL A 92 10.33 3.31 -2.86
CA VAL A 92 11.76 3.61 -3.02
C VAL A 92 11.94 5.10 -3.34
N LEU A 93 11.99 5.92 -2.29
CA LEU A 93 12.13 7.38 -2.40
C LEU A 93 13.54 7.82 -2.83
N VAL A 94 14.56 6.99 -2.58
CA VAL A 94 15.92 7.14 -3.08
C VAL A 94 16.33 5.84 -3.76
N ALA A 95 16.45 5.89 -5.09
CA ALA A 95 16.89 4.74 -5.90
C ALA A 95 18.43 4.68 -6.00
N ARG A 96 18.99 3.47 -6.05
CA ARG A 96 20.43 3.25 -6.19
C ARG A 96 20.96 3.91 -7.47
N GLY A 97 22.01 4.71 -7.33
CA GLY A 97 22.65 5.44 -8.43
C GLY A 97 21.98 6.75 -8.83
N SER A 98 20.86 7.14 -8.21
CA SER A 98 20.18 8.42 -8.44
C SER A 98 20.98 9.60 -7.86
N MET A 99 20.71 10.81 -8.37
CA MET A 99 21.22 12.04 -7.76
C MET A 99 20.27 12.46 -6.64
N VAL A 100 20.82 12.76 -5.47
CA VAL A 100 20.06 13.12 -4.26
C VAL A 100 20.59 14.41 -3.65
N THR A 101 19.68 15.20 -3.10
CA THR A 101 20.01 16.39 -2.31
C THR A 101 20.14 15.96 -0.85
N MET A 102 21.34 16.20 -0.30
CA MET A 102 21.60 16.08 1.13
C MET A 102 21.30 17.41 1.79
N SER A 103 20.39 17.45 2.77
CA SER A 103 20.28 18.55 3.72
C SER A 103 21.07 18.23 5.00
N PHE A 104 21.66 19.25 5.61
CA PHE A 104 22.20 19.18 6.96
C PHE A 104 21.74 20.42 7.73
N GLU A 105 21.23 20.21 8.94
CA GLU A 105 20.62 21.23 9.79
C GLU A 105 21.23 21.16 11.18
N ALA A 106 21.73 22.29 11.66
CA ALA A 106 22.22 22.50 13.02
C ALA A 106 21.79 23.90 13.50
N PRO A 107 21.86 24.22 14.81
CA PRO A 107 21.48 25.54 15.32
C PRO A 107 22.22 26.67 14.61
N GLY A 108 21.48 27.50 13.85
CA GLY A 108 22.03 28.60 13.05
C GLY A 108 22.70 28.22 11.73
N ILE A 109 22.71 26.94 11.32
CA ILE A 109 23.38 26.47 10.11
C ILE A 109 22.45 25.53 9.32
N ALA A 110 22.15 25.88 8.08
CA ALA A 110 21.56 24.98 7.09
C ALA A 110 22.50 24.86 5.90
N LEU A 111 22.86 23.63 5.53
CA LEU A 111 23.69 23.31 4.38
C LEU A 111 22.95 22.36 3.44
N THR A 112 23.11 22.57 2.14
CA THR A 112 22.66 21.63 1.11
C THR A 112 23.83 21.23 0.21
N ALA A 113 23.86 19.95 -0.16
CA ALA A 113 24.91 19.39 -1.01
C ALA A 113 24.35 18.29 -1.91
N THR A 114 24.77 18.24 -3.17
CA THR A 114 24.36 17.17 -4.10
C THR A 114 25.29 15.96 -3.99
N GLY A 115 24.72 14.77 -4.10
CA GLY A 115 25.45 13.52 -4.09
C GLY A 115 24.75 12.44 -4.91
N ARG A 116 25.39 11.29 -5.04
CA ARG A 116 24.84 10.12 -5.75
C ARG A 116 24.58 8.99 -4.78
N ALA A 117 23.36 8.48 -4.72
CA ALA A 117 23.00 7.37 -3.84
C ALA A 117 23.75 6.09 -4.25
N ILE A 118 24.38 5.40 -3.30
CA ILE A 118 25.12 4.14 -3.50
C ILE A 118 24.25 2.94 -3.11
N THR A 119 23.38 3.12 -2.13
CA THR A 119 22.29 2.21 -1.76
C THR A 119 20.94 2.79 -2.21
N GLU A 120 19.87 2.00 -2.09
CA GLU A 120 18.49 2.47 -2.20
C GLU A 120 17.81 2.49 -0.83
N GLY A 121 16.72 3.23 -0.69
CA GLY A 121 15.95 3.34 0.57
C GLY A 121 14.60 4.03 0.40
N GLY A 122 13.65 3.67 1.26
CA GLY A 122 12.38 4.36 1.44
C GLY A 122 12.41 5.35 2.59
N LEU A 123 11.26 5.96 2.90
CA LEU A 123 11.15 6.96 3.97
C LEU A 123 11.64 6.41 5.32
N GLY A 124 12.56 7.14 5.96
CA GLY A 124 13.15 6.77 7.24
C GLY A 124 14.31 5.75 7.15
N ASP A 125 14.63 5.22 5.97
CA ASP A 125 15.76 4.29 5.81
C ASP A 125 17.08 5.06 5.72
N THR A 126 18.17 4.48 6.25
CA THR A 126 19.53 5.02 6.11
C THR A 126 20.12 4.66 4.74
N VAL A 127 20.60 5.65 4.00
CA VAL A 127 21.26 5.46 2.70
C VAL A 127 22.69 6.02 2.70
N THR A 128 23.58 5.32 1.98
CA THR A 128 24.95 5.78 1.72
C THR A 128 24.97 6.59 0.43
N ILE A 129 25.56 7.79 0.48
CA ILE A 129 25.62 8.75 -0.64
C ILE A 129 27.08 9.10 -0.91
N GLN A 130 27.50 9.09 -2.18
CA GLN A 130 28.80 9.60 -2.60
C GLN A 130 28.68 11.05 -3.08
N ASN A 131 29.31 11.97 -2.34
CA ASN A 131 29.47 13.35 -2.78
C ASN A 131 30.34 13.40 -4.05
N GLN A 132 29.85 14.00 -5.13
CA GLN A 132 30.51 13.93 -6.44
C GLN A 132 31.77 14.83 -6.56
N ALA A 133 31.90 15.86 -5.72
CA ALA A 133 33.05 16.77 -5.74
C ALA A 133 34.25 16.28 -4.90
N SER A 134 33.99 15.47 -3.86
CA SER A 134 35.02 14.99 -2.92
C SER A 134 35.18 13.46 -2.91
N PHE A 135 34.34 12.73 -3.66
CA PHE A 135 34.23 11.27 -3.70
C PHE A 135 33.98 10.56 -2.34
N ARG A 136 33.83 11.32 -1.25
CA ARG A 136 33.53 10.82 0.09
C ARG A 136 32.13 10.22 0.16
N GLN A 137 32.02 9.12 0.89
CA GLN A 137 30.74 8.53 1.27
C GLN A 137 30.22 9.22 2.54
N ILE A 138 28.91 9.46 2.58
CA ILE A 138 28.17 10.14 3.65
C ILE A 138 26.92 9.29 3.92
N SER A 139 26.62 9.02 5.17
CA SER A 139 25.37 8.37 5.58
C SER A 139 24.30 9.43 5.88
N GLY A 140 23.05 9.12 5.56
CA GLY A 140 21.92 9.98 5.91
C GLY A 140 20.58 9.24 5.86
N VAL A 141 19.57 9.82 6.49
CA VAL A 141 18.21 9.26 6.57
C VAL A 141 17.35 9.87 5.47
N VAL A 142 16.65 9.04 4.70
CA VAL A 142 15.75 9.49 3.63
C VAL A 142 14.55 10.21 4.22
N VAL A 143 14.41 11.51 3.92
CA VAL A 143 13.31 12.38 4.41
C VAL A 143 12.26 12.67 3.34
N GLY A 144 12.53 12.35 2.07
CA GLY A 144 11.57 12.51 0.98
C GLY A 144 12.10 12.02 -0.37
N PRO A 145 11.32 12.17 -1.46
CA PRO A 145 11.75 11.80 -2.81
C PRO A 145 13.04 12.54 -3.21
N GLY A 146 14.14 11.80 -3.40
CA GLY A 146 15.46 12.37 -3.71
C GLY A 146 16.07 13.25 -2.60
N GLN A 147 15.49 13.29 -1.40
CA GLN A 147 15.87 14.17 -0.29
C GLN A 147 16.33 13.34 0.92
N VAL A 148 17.52 13.64 1.42
CA VAL A 148 18.16 12.89 2.52
C VAL A 148 18.72 13.86 3.54
N ARG A 149 18.42 13.69 4.82
CA ARG A 149 19.10 14.42 5.89
C ARG A 149 20.41 13.69 6.20
N ALA A 150 21.54 14.32 5.91
CA ALA A 150 22.86 13.79 6.24
C ALA A 150 23.07 13.79 7.76
N GLU A 151 23.60 12.70 8.30
CA GLU A 151 23.96 12.63 9.71
C GLU A 151 25.38 13.16 9.92
N SER A 152 25.55 14.09 10.86
CA SER A 152 26.89 14.57 11.21
C SER A 152 27.69 13.48 11.91
N THR A 153 28.59 12.82 11.18
CA THR A 153 29.73 12.10 11.80
C THR A 153 30.75 13.13 12.33
N SER A 154 30.34 13.89 13.33
CA SER A 154 31.25 14.54 14.26
C SER A 154 32.00 13.45 15.05
N ALA A 155 33.28 13.70 15.36
CA ALA A 155 34.14 12.84 16.17
C ALA A 155 34.55 11.47 15.56
N ARG A 156 35.37 11.50 14.49
CA ARG A 156 36.64 10.72 14.44
C ARG A 156 37.77 11.55 13.79
N PHE A 157 38.10 12.67 14.42
CA PHE A 157 39.35 13.40 14.21
C PHE A 157 40.09 13.47 15.55
N ALA A 158 41.40 13.15 15.55
CA ALA A 158 42.20 12.82 16.73
C ALA A 158 41.71 11.56 17.51
N SER A 159 42.57 10.86 18.26
CA SER A 159 43.98 11.09 18.56
C SER A 159 44.92 10.11 17.84
N ALA A 160 45.81 10.63 17.00
CA ALA A 160 47.14 10.06 16.83
C ALA A 160 48.06 10.86 17.77
N THR A 161 48.48 10.23 18.86
CA THR A 161 49.48 10.77 19.81
C THR A 161 50.86 10.31 19.32
N PRO A 162 51.91 11.16 19.37
CA PRO A 162 53.25 10.82 18.88
C PRO A 162 53.93 9.69 19.68
#